data_AF-A0A7C7EU90-F1
#
_entry.id   AF-A0A7C7EU90-F1
#
_cell.length_a   1.000
_cell.length_b   1.000
_cell.length_c   1.000
_cell.angle_alpha   90.00
_cell.angle_beta   90.00
_cell.angle_gamma   90.00
#
_symmetry.space_group_name_H-M   'P 1'
#
loop_
_entity.id
_entity.type
_entity.pdbx_description
1 polymer ?
#
loop_
_entity_poly.entity_id
_entity_poly.type
_entity_poly.pdbx_seq_one_letter_code
_entity_poly.pdbx_strand_id
1 'polypeptide(L)'
;MKKRDDLDTFYSYIMSSLITAEEKENFPRYFYNSFLAGENIVYHKSIAEIKKFNDDWITTLETYFPSIDRIIGNPFSTLRYDEEIVPVEKARKINSTSVKHLAANTHLIKEVVNDEVIPKKILTQQSEIEYGIYENRFIMTLINRLITFLSNRYEVVKSNIDSYERKHLNLKSKFNIFESEVAMDIDLVFKSQIDDANIKERSKIYLGRVTNLTRMVAGYKNSPFMKMLEGQKPVKPPIMKTNIILKNPDFRNAYNLWLFLDHCDSIFYDIDVEERDLDVAPAYMYNLNQIALITYALVLYNQKISKKQYDASNMIKYERKATKLIKSHAMDVVENPAAIVIEDNTINEYYLEQNKRVFKQKLEELLGEDIPYEEALKKALTQTIGITNSLFQSVFDMAQDEAAAAAEPVEKKNLIDKLVDAKKKARIAQIIRETKEADYKESVNLEKKQLQEISKINTRIIKESQRIRRQLQDKARKERLNKSLEETKKDRDQAKEKSKVLEKNLKAVQDHVESEIVKEEKKVNEQLLKQAEKELIAAEKARARAERQELVRRLKEERKQALEAERQRFQAHRELIRDKFKEMREKIIAFEKKRREHEILQLRETYQKLREQAIARLKSSYSQTVQST
;
A
#
# COMPACT_ATOMS: atom_id res chain seq x y z
N MET A 1 25.71 12.75 46.68
CA MET A 1 26.78 12.56 45.67
C MET A 1 27.74 11.52 46.21
N LYS A 2 27.75 10.30 45.64
CA LYS A 2 28.76 9.29 45.98
C LYS A 2 30.10 9.83 45.49
N LYS A 3 31.13 9.84 46.33
CA LYS A 3 32.51 10.08 45.90
C LYS A 3 32.77 9.11 44.73
N ARG A 4 32.93 9.64 43.52
CA ARG A 4 33.66 8.91 42.48
C ARG A 4 35.01 8.69 43.13
N ASP A 5 35.35 7.45 43.48
CA ASP A 5 36.73 7.14 43.86
C ASP A 5 37.62 7.72 42.75
N ASP A 6 38.56 8.59 43.12
CA ASP A 6 39.41 9.30 42.18
C ASP A 6 40.15 8.27 41.32
N LEU A 7 39.73 8.14 40.05
CA LEU A 7 40.29 7.23 39.06
C LEU A 7 41.82 7.35 39.04
N ASP A 8 42.32 8.58 39.17
CA ASP A 8 43.75 8.92 39.19
C ASP A 8 44.47 8.29 40.38
N THR A 9 43.84 8.29 41.56
CA THR A 9 44.41 7.68 42.78
C THR A 9 44.46 6.17 42.66
N PHE A 10 43.40 5.54 42.15
CA PHE A 10 43.37 4.10 41.93
C PHE A 10 44.38 3.67 40.85
N TYR A 11 44.41 4.40 39.74
CA TYR A 11 45.31 4.14 38.62
C TYR A 11 46.78 4.29 39.02
N SER A 12 47.14 5.39 39.69
CA SER A 12 48.52 5.61 40.17
C SER A 12 48.97 4.56 41.18
N TYR A 13 48.09 4.12 42.08
CA TYR A 13 48.40 3.05 43.04
C TYR A 13 48.68 1.70 42.35
N ILE A 14 47.84 1.31 41.39
CA ILE A 14 48.04 0.08 40.62
C ILE A 14 49.33 0.15 39.81
N MET A 15 49.55 1.25 39.09
CA MET A 15 50.73 1.39 38.24
C MET A 15 52.03 1.36 39.04
N SER A 16 52.09 2.03 40.19
CA SER A 16 53.27 1.97 41.07
C SER A 16 53.54 0.56 41.61
N SER A 17 52.48 -0.19 41.95
CA SER A 17 52.59 -1.57 42.38
C SER A 17 53.09 -2.50 41.26
N LEU A 18 52.60 -2.29 40.03
CA LEU A 18 53.02 -3.07 38.86
C LEU A 18 54.48 -2.82 38.50
N ILE A 19 54.91 -1.55 38.45
CA ILE A 19 56.31 -1.20 38.17
C ILE A 19 57.24 -1.84 39.21
N THR A 20 56.87 -1.77 40.49
CA THR A 20 57.64 -2.42 41.58
C THR A 20 57.73 -3.93 41.40
N ALA A 21 56.69 -4.59 40.88
CA ALA A 21 56.70 -6.03 40.60
C ALA A 21 57.54 -6.38 39.36
N GLU A 22 57.52 -5.52 38.34
CA GLU A 22 58.30 -5.68 37.11
C GLU A 22 59.81 -5.59 37.35
N GLU A 23 60.24 -4.70 38.24
CA GLU A 23 61.65 -4.54 38.59
C GLU A 23 62.21 -5.70 39.42
N LYS A 24 61.36 -6.38 40.20
CA LYS A 24 61.76 -7.47 41.10
C LYS A 24 61.84 -8.83 40.41
N GLU A 25 61.03 -9.06 39.38
CA GLU A 25 60.84 -10.36 38.76
C GLU A 25 61.46 -10.45 37.36
N ASN A 26 62.04 -11.61 37.02
CA ASN A 26 62.62 -11.81 35.68
C ASN A 26 61.58 -12.14 34.60
N PHE A 27 60.40 -12.63 34.99
CA PHE A 27 59.36 -13.07 34.06
C PHE A 27 58.83 -11.96 33.13
N PRO A 28 58.53 -10.74 33.63
CA PRO A 28 58.14 -9.61 32.78
C PRO A 28 59.16 -9.29 31.68
N ARG A 29 60.47 -9.39 31.96
CA ARG A 29 61.52 -9.15 30.96
C ARG A 29 61.49 -10.18 29.82
N TYR A 30 61.28 -11.46 30.14
CA TYR A 30 61.11 -12.51 29.13
C TYR A 30 59.84 -12.30 28.29
N PHE A 31 58.75 -11.88 28.94
CA PHE A 31 57.51 -11.54 28.26
C PHE A 31 57.72 -10.38 27.29
N TYR A 32 58.24 -9.23 27.74
CA TYR A 32 58.41 -8.06 26.90
C TYR A 32 59.34 -8.30 25.70
N ASN A 33 60.43 -9.04 25.88
CA ASN A 33 61.31 -9.41 24.76
C ASN A 33 60.57 -10.21 23.69
N SER A 34 59.67 -11.13 24.09
CA SER A 34 58.92 -11.97 23.17
C SER A 34 57.74 -11.23 22.56
N PHE A 35 57.00 -10.49 23.38
CA PHE A 35 55.84 -9.69 23.01
C PHE A 35 56.23 -8.59 22.02
N LEU A 36 57.26 -7.78 22.32
CA LEU A 36 57.70 -6.68 21.47
C LEU A 36 58.38 -7.15 20.16
N ALA A 37 58.92 -8.36 20.14
CA ALA A 37 59.47 -8.97 18.92
C ALA A 37 58.40 -9.57 18.00
N GLY A 38 57.17 -9.74 18.49
CA GLY A 38 56.04 -10.24 17.71
C GLY A 38 55.33 -9.16 16.89
N GLU A 39 54.23 -9.56 16.25
CA GLU A 39 53.35 -8.66 15.51
C GLU A 39 52.35 -8.00 16.47
N ASN A 40 52.59 -6.73 16.82
CA ASN A 40 51.69 -5.93 17.65
C ASN A 40 51.05 -4.81 16.84
N ILE A 41 49.72 -4.77 16.83
CA ILE A 41 48.92 -3.76 16.16
C ILE A 41 48.07 -3.09 17.23
N VAL A 42 48.21 -1.77 17.35
CA VAL A 42 47.36 -0.95 18.21
C VAL A 42 46.50 -0.05 17.33
N TYR A 43 45.22 -0.08 17.59
CA TYR A 43 44.22 0.76 16.97
C TYR A 43 43.55 1.57 18.07
N HIS A 44 43.62 2.90 17.98
CA HIS A 44 42.95 3.79 18.92
C HIS A 44 42.31 4.95 18.19
N LYS A 45 40.98 4.96 18.12
CA LYS A 45 40.21 5.97 17.38
C LYS A 45 39.02 6.46 18.17
N SER A 46 38.66 7.72 17.95
CA SER A 46 37.35 8.26 18.29
C SER A 46 36.53 8.46 17.03
N ILE A 47 35.31 7.92 17.00
CA ILE A 47 34.37 8.03 15.91
C ILE A 47 33.13 8.73 16.47
N ALA A 48 32.88 9.97 16.04
CA ALA A 48 31.68 10.70 16.39
C ALA A 48 30.65 10.60 15.26
N GLU A 49 29.48 10.04 15.56
CA GLU A 49 28.33 9.96 14.67
C GLU A 49 27.39 11.14 14.98
N ILE A 50 27.49 12.21 14.19
CA ILE A 50 26.64 13.40 14.30
C ILE A 50 25.46 13.24 13.35
N LYS A 51 24.26 13.14 13.90
CA LYS A 51 23.04 13.01 13.10
C LYS A 51 22.48 14.39 12.76
N LYS A 52 22.39 14.70 11.47
CA LYS A 52 21.78 15.92 10.95
C LYS A 52 20.42 15.61 10.35
N PHE A 53 19.37 16.14 10.97
CA PHE A 53 18.02 16.01 10.43
C PHE A 53 17.73 17.15 9.46
N ASN A 54 17.04 16.85 8.35
CA ASN A 54 16.52 17.87 7.47
C ASN A 54 15.39 18.67 8.17
N ASP A 55 15.46 20.01 8.07
CA ASP A 55 14.53 20.98 8.66
C ASP A 55 13.53 21.59 7.66
N ASP A 56 13.67 21.29 6.36
CA ASP A 56 12.84 21.83 5.28
C ASP A 56 11.37 21.53 5.49
N TRP A 57 11.06 20.31 5.94
CA TRP A 57 9.68 19.87 6.17
C TRP A 57 9.05 20.56 7.37
N ILE A 58 9.80 20.80 8.44
CA ILE A 58 9.33 21.54 9.63
C ILE A 58 8.97 22.96 9.23
N THR A 59 9.88 23.63 8.52
CA THR A 59 9.70 25.01 8.05
C THR A 59 8.51 25.14 7.10
N THR A 60 8.32 24.15 6.21
CA THR A 60 7.17 24.10 5.31
C THR A 60 5.85 23.94 6.07
N LEU A 61 5.80 23.06 7.08
CA LEU A 61 4.61 22.90 7.93
C LEU A 61 4.28 24.17 8.71
N GLU A 62 5.28 24.79 9.34
CA GLU A 62 5.14 26.06 10.08
C GLU A 62 4.57 27.17 9.20
N THR A 63 4.93 27.20 7.92
CA THR A 63 4.43 28.18 6.95
C THR A 63 2.95 27.99 6.63
N TYR A 64 2.47 26.74 6.54
CA TYR A 64 1.08 26.46 6.13
C TYR A 64 0.08 26.38 7.30
N PHE A 65 0.52 26.11 8.52
CA PHE A 65 -0.36 25.97 9.70
C PHE A 65 -1.23 27.21 10.00
N PRO A 66 -0.75 28.46 9.88
CA PRO A 66 -1.60 29.65 10.05
C PRO A 66 -2.79 29.72 9.09
N SER A 67 -2.71 29.06 7.93
CA SER A 67 -3.83 28.97 6.98
C SER A 67 -4.86 27.94 7.46
N ILE A 68 -4.40 26.83 8.03
CA ILE A 68 -5.28 25.81 8.64
C ILE A 68 -6.02 26.40 9.85
N ASP A 69 -5.32 27.13 10.71
CA ASP A 69 -5.93 27.80 11.86
C ASP A 69 -7.07 28.75 11.46
N ARG A 70 -6.87 29.53 10.40
CA ARG A 70 -7.90 30.44 9.88
C ARG A 70 -9.13 29.69 9.36
N ILE A 71 -8.94 28.54 8.71
CA ILE A 71 -10.06 27.71 8.22
C ILE A 71 -10.80 27.03 9.39
N ILE A 72 -10.08 26.50 10.37
CA ILE A 72 -10.66 25.87 11.57
C ILE A 72 -11.46 26.90 12.38
N GLY A 73 -10.94 28.13 12.50
CA GLY A 73 -11.60 29.21 13.23
C GLY A 73 -12.85 29.75 12.55
N ASN A 74 -12.91 29.72 11.22
CA ASN A 74 -14.08 30.15 10.45
C ASN A 74 -14.43 29.12 9.35
N PRO A 75 -15.09 28.00 9.73
CA PRO A 75 -15.47 26.98 8.77
C PRO A 75 -16.48 27.50 7.76
N PHE A 76 -16.27 27.15 6.50
CA PHE A 76 -17.26 27.45 5.48
C PHE A 76 -18.56 26.70 5.74
N SER A 77 -19.69 27.37 5.54
CA SER A 77 -20.99 26.75 5.69
C SER A 77 -21.86 26.98 4.46
N THR A 78 -22.79 26.07 4.24
CA THR A 78 -23.82 26.22 3.22
C THR A 78 -25.20 26.11 3.86
N LEU A 79 -26.20 26.72 3.22
CA LEU A 79 -27.58 26.63 3.68
C LEU A 79 -28.22 25.39 3.06
N ARG A 80 -28.61 24.42 3.90
CA ARG A 80 -29.44 23.28 3.50
C ARG A 80 -30.89 23.60 3.81
N TYR A 81 -31.77 23.37 2.85
CA TYR A 81 -33.21 23.56 3.02
C TYR A 81 -33.87 22.19 3.18
N ASP A 82 -34.30 21.88 4.39
CA ASP A 82 -35.01 20.65 4.68
C ASP A 82 -36.53 20.92 4.64
N GLU A 83 -37.24 20.13 3.86
CA GLU A 83 -38.70 20.24 3.73
C GLU A 83 -39.38 19.25 4.68
N GLU A 84 -40.26 19.74 5.56
CA GLU A 84 -41.01 18.92 6.50
C GLU A 84 -42.51 19.26 6.47
N ILE A 85 -43.37 18.24 6.60
CA ILE A 85 -44.81 18.42 6.71
C ILE A 85 -45.20 18.54 8.18
N VAL A 86 -45.47 19.77 8.62
CA VAL A 86 -45.86 20.10 10.01
C VAL A 86 -47.32 20.53 10.08
N PRO A 87 -47.97 20.40 11.25
CA PRO A 87 -49.25 21.06 11.50
C PRO A 87 -49.18 22.55 11.15
N VAL A 88 -50.24 23.10 10.55
CA VAL A 88 -50.23 24.49 10.06
C VAL A 88 -49.83 25.49 11.14
N GLU A 89 -50.23 25.24 12.38
CA GLU A 89 -49.92 26.05 13.57
C GLU A 89 -48.41 26.13 13.88
N LYS A 90 -47.62 25.14 13.46
CA LYS A 90 -46.17 25.08 13.67
C LYS A 90 -45.36 25.57 12.46
N ALA A 91 -46.00 25.85 11.34
CA ALA A 91 -45.31 26.29 10.13
C ALA A 91 -44.87 27.76 10.27
N ARG A 92 -43.56 28.02 10.21
CA ARG A 92 -43.02 29.39 10.28
C ARG A 92 -43.10 30.15 8.96
N LYS A 93 -42.93 29.47 7.82
CA LYS A 93 -42.86 30.12 6.50
C LYS A 93 -43.48 29.24 5.41
N ILE A 94 -44.32 29.84 4.58
CA ILE A 94 -45.04 29.17 3.50
C ILE A 94 -44.50 29.69 2.17
N ASN A 95 -44.01 28.79 1.33
CA ASN A 95 -43.48 29.11 0.00
C ASN A 95 -44.43 28.61 -1.09
N SER A 96 -44.18 28.97 -2.36
CA SER A 96 -44.99 28.50 -3.49
C SER A 96 -45.00 26.96 -3.61
N THR A 97 -43.89 26.31 -3.24
CA THR A 97 -43.77 24.84 -3.17
C THR A 97 -44.72 24.26 -2.12
N SER A 98 -44.88 24.93 -0.97
CA SER A 98 -45.82 24.54 0.08
C SER A 98 -47.26 24.50 -0.41
N VAL A 99 -47.67 25.52 -1.17
CA VAL A 99 -49.01 25.63 -1.76
C VAL A 99 -49.22 24.55 -2.83
N LYS A 100 -48.23 24.33 -3.70
CA LYS A 100 -48.27 23.25 -4.71
C LYS A 100 -48.38 21.87 -4.06
N HIS A 101 -47.62 21.64 -3.00
CA HIS A 101 -47.67 20.38 -2.26
C HIS A 101 -49.04 20.17 -1.60
N LEU A 102 -49.62 21.20 -1.00
CA LEU A 102 -50.96 21.14 -0.40
C LEU A 102 -52.04 20.85 -1.45
N ALA A 103 -51.98 21.52 -2.60
CA ALA A 103 -52.93 21.31 -3.70
C ALA A 103 -52.86 19.88 -4.27
N ALA A 104 -51.67 19.28 -4.30
CA ALA A 104 -51.48 17.89 -4.73
C ALA A 104 -51.92 16.86 -3.67
N ASN A 105 -51.99 17.25 -2.39
CA ASN A 105 -52.22 16.37 -1.26
C ASN A 105 -53.46 16.80 -0.47
N THR A 106 -54.64 16.61 -1.07
CA THR A 106 -55.93 17.01 -0.49
C THR A 106 -56.24 16.38 0.88
N HIS A 107 -55.64 15.23 1.21
CA HIS A 107 -55.74 14.60 2.52
C HIS A 107 -55.10 15.40 3.68
N LEU A 108 -54.31 16.43 3.36
CA LEU A 108 -53.73 17.36 4.34
C LEU A 108 -54.65 18.57 4.61
N ILE A 109 -55.79 18.68 3.93
CA ILE A 109 -56.80 19.73 4.11
C ILE A 109 -57.78 19.31 5.20
N LYS A 110 -58.12 20.23 6.11
CA LYS A 110 -59.07 20.00 7.20
C LYS A 110 -60.50 20.28 6.73
N GLU A 111 -60.72 21.46 6.17
CA GLU A 111 -62.03 21.91 5.68
C GLU A 111 -61.87 22.98 4.61
N VAL A 112 -62.90 23.17 3.79
CA VAL A 112 -62.99 24.23 2.78
C VAL A 112 -64.29 24.97 3.03
N VAL A 113 -64.22 26.27 3.34
CA VAL A 113 -65.37 27.10 3.68
C VAL A 113 -65.29 28.38 2.85
N ASN A 114 -66.36 28.72 2.12
CA ASN A 114 -66.46 29.95 1.33
C ASN A 114 -65.24 30.20 0.41
N ASP A 115 -64.83 29.20 -0.38
CA ASP A 115 -63.63 29.20 -1.24
C ASP A 115 -62.27 29.35 -0.52
N GLU A 116 -62.24 29.36 0.81
CA GLU A 116 -61.01 29.34 1.60
C GLU A 116 -60.64 27.90 2.03
N VAL A 117 -59.39 27.51 1.79
CA VAL A 117 -58.87 26.18 2.11
C VAL A 117 -58.13 26.23 3.44
N ILE A 118 -58.59 25.48 4.44
CA ILE A 118 -57.96 25.40 5.77
C ILE A 118 -57.14 24.10 5.85
N PRO A 119 -55.79 24.15 5.78
CA PRO A 119 -54.94 22.97 5.89
C PRO A 119 -54.82 22.46 7.33
N LYS A 120 -54.82 21.14 7.51
CA LYS A 120 -54.44 20.46 8.75
C LYS A 120 -52.92 20.41 8.94
N LYS A 121 -52.18 20.15 7.86
CA LYS A 121 -50.71 20.14 7.81
C LYS A 121 -50.23 20.79 6.53
N ILE A 122 -49.07 21.42 6.55
CA ILE A 122 -48.46 22.09 5.41
C ILE A 122 -46.96 21.80 5.34
N LEU A 123 -46.43 21.69 4.12
CA LEU A 123 -45.00 21.56 3.88
C LEU A 123 -44.32 22.90 4.21
N THR A 124 -43.45 22.92 5.21
CA THR A 124 -42.58 24.07 5.53
C THR A 124 -41.16 23.74 5.11
N GLN A 125 -40.39 24.76 4.73
CA GLN A 125 -38.95 24.64 4.54
C GLN A 125 -38.24 25.23 5.75
N GLN A 126 -37.35 24.45 6.38
CA GLN A 126 -36.45 24.93 7.42
C GLN A 126 -35.05 25.07 6.83
N SER A 127 -34.40 26.21 7.08
CA SER A 127 -33.02 26.43 6.68
C SER A 127 -32.09 26.03 7.81
N GLU A 128 -31.27 25.00 7.59
CA GLU A 128 -30.21 24.59 8.49
C GLU A 128 -28.85 24.97 7.92
N ILE A 129 -27.90 25.27 8.80
CA ILE A 129 -26.52 25.54 8.41
C ILE A 129 -25.77 24.20 8.35
N GLU A 130 -25.33 23.83 7.15
CA GLU A 130 -24.58 22.60 6.91
C GLU A 130 -23.08 22.92 6.77
N TYR A 131 -22.28 22.31 7.66
CA TYR A 131 -20.83 22.42 7.66
C TYR A 131 -20.14 21.25 6.93
N GLY A 132 -20.87 20.19 6.58
CA GLY A 132 -20.38 18.97 5.93
C GLY A 132 -20.00 19.11 4.46
N ILE A 133 -19.62 20.30 4.01
CA ILE A 133 -19.22 20.57 2.62
C ILE A 133 -17.92 19.86 2.24
N TYR A 134 -17.67 19.73 0.95
CA TYR A 134 -16.48 19.04 0.42
C TYR A 134 -15.17 19.61 0.97
N GLU A 135 -15.02 20.93 0.99
CA GLU A 135 -13.82 21.64 1.39
C GLU A 135 -13.48 21.44 2.87
N ASN A 136 -14.50 21.49 3.74
CA ASN A 136 -14.32 21.22 5.16
C ASN A 136 -13.95 19.75 5.41
N ARG A 137 -14.59 18.81 4.68
CA ARG A 137 -14.22 17.39 4.74
C ARG A 137 -12.80 17.15 4.24
N PHE A 138 -12.33 17.91 3.25
CA PHE A 138 -10.94 17.88 2.79
C PHE A 138 -10.00 18.32 3.92
N ILE A 139 -10.26 19.43 4.60
CA ILE A 139 -9.44 19.90 5.73
C ILE A 139 -9.46 18.91 6.90
N MET A 140 -10.62 18.34 7.23
CA MET A 140 -10.72 17.25 8.22
C MET A 140 -9.82 16.07 7.84
N THR A 141 -9.83 15.68 6.56
CA THR A 141 -9.00 14.57 6.06
C THR A 141 -7.52 14.92 6.11
N LEU A 142 -7.15 16.16 5.75
CA LEU A 142 -5.79 16.67 5.85
C LEU A 142 -5.28 16.69 7.29
N ILE A 143 -6.09 17.15 8.26
CA ILE A 143 -5.73 17.13 9.69
C ILE A 143 -5.47 15.70 10.16
N ASN A 144 -6.36 14.77 9.83
CA ASN A 144 -6.17 13.35 10.17
C ASN A 144 -4.88 12.77 9.59
N ARG A 145 -4.58 13.12 8.33
CA ARG A 145 -3.33 12.72 7.68
C ARG A 145 -2.10 13.34 8.35
N LEU A 146 -2.15 14.63 8.68
CA LEU A 146 -1.07 15.35 9.37
C LEU A 146 -0.73 14.74 10.73
N ILE A 147 -1.72 14.24 11.47
CA ILE A 147 -1.49 13.58 12.77
C ILE A 147 -0.67 12.32 12.57
N THR A 148 -1.09 11.45 11.66
CA THR A 148 -0.35 10.22 11.36
C THR A 148 1.05 10.55 10.86
N PHE A 149 1.18 11.53 9.96
CA PHE A 149 2.46 12.01 9.44
C PHE A 149 3.41 12.48 10.55
N LEU A 150 2.94 13.33 11.48
CA LEU A 150 3.76 13.89 12.55
C LEU A 150 4.05 12.89 13.67
N SER A 151 3.08 12.07 14.07
CA SER A 151 3.28 11.07 15.12
C SER A 151 4.37 10.07 14.73
N ASN A 152 4.34 9.57 13.49
CA ASN A 152 5.37 8.65 13.00
C ASN A 152 6.77 9.31 13.01
N ARG A 153 6.85 10.56 12.55
CA ARG A 153 8.12 11.30 12.48
C ARG A 153 8.65 11.69 13.86
N TYR A 154 7.76 12.07 14.78
CA TYR A 154 8.12 12.37 16.16
C TYR A 154 8.80 11.17 16.83
N GLU A 155 8.28 9.95 16.66
CA GLU A 155 8.89 8.74 17.22
C GLU A 155 10.26 8.43 16.59
N VAL A 156 10.40 8.58 15.28
CA VAL A 156 11.69 8.40 14.59
C VAL A 156 12.72 9.42 15.05
N VAL A 157 12.34 10.69 15.15
CA VAL A 157 13.23 11.76 15.63
C VAL A 157 13.60 11.49 17.08
N LYS A 158 12.63 11.25 17.97
CA LYS A 158 12.87 10.99 19.40
C LYS A 158 13.80 9.81 19.65
N SER A 159 13.68 8.73 18.88
CA SER A 159 14.54 7.55 19.01
C SER A 159 15.94 7.73 18.44
N ASN A 160 16.13 8.66 17.49
CA ASN A 160 17.39 8.84 16.77
C ASN A 160 18.07 10.18 17.01
N ILE A 161 17.58 11.03 17.91
CA ILE A 161 18.11 12.39 18.07
C ILE A 161 19.47 12.46 18.75
N ASP A 162 19.80 11.43 19.52
CA ASP A 162 21.07 11.33 20.21
C ASP A 162 22.17 11.01 19.19
N SER A 163 23.19 11.87 19.21
CA SER A 163 24.45 11.65 18.52
C SER A 163 25.41 10.95 19.48
N TYR A 164 26.19 9.99 18.96
CA TYR A 164 27.05 9.14 19.79
C TYR A 164 28.51 9.30 19.40
N GLU A 165 29.39 9.26 20.39
CA GLU A 165 30.83 9.12 20.23
C GLU A 165 31.21 7.68 20.62
N ARG A 166 31.97 7.01 19.77
CA ARG A 166 32.58 5.71 20.04
C ARG A 166 34.08 5.89 20.16
N LYS A 167 34.66 5.56 21.32
CA LYS A 167 36.11 5.46 21.50
C LYS A 167 36.49 4.00 21.47
N HIS A 168 37.28 3.61 20.48
CA HIS A 168 37.63 2.22 20.22
C HIS A 168 39.14 2.04 20.38
N LEU A 169 39.51 1.19 21.33
CA LEU A 169 40.86 0.70 21.53
C LEU A 169 40.89 -0.79 21.17
N ASN A 170 41.74 -1.17 20.22
CA ASN A 170 42.03 -2.57 19.93
C ASN A 170 43.55 -2.80 19.99
N LEU A 171 43.98 -3.78 20.79
CA LEU A 171 45.36 -4.26 20.84
C LEU A 171 45.37 -5.70 20.36
N LYS A 172 45.99 -5.93 19.20
CA LYS A 172 46.13 -7.25 18.60
C LYS A 172 47.59 -7.63 18.53
N SER A 173 47.93 -8.73 19.19
CA SER A 173 49.31 -9.19 19.36
C SER A 173 49.44 -10.66 18.99
N LYS A 174 50.45 -10.98 18.20
CA LYS A 174 50.86 -12.37 17.92
C LYS A 174 52.34 -12.52 18.16
N PHE A 175 52.70 -13.39 19.10
CA PHE A 175 54.08 -13.60 19.48
C PHE A 175 54.32 -15.03 19.95
N ASN A 176 55.56 -15.49 19.80
CA ASN A 176 56.00 -16.78 20.29
C ASN A 176 56.74 -16.59 21.61
N ILE A 177 56.34 -17.32 22.63
CA ILE A 177 57.01 -17.29 23.93
C ILE A 177 57.18 -18.72 24.45
N PHE A 178 58.42 -19.09 24.77
CA PHE A 178 58.80 -20.47 25.05
C PHE A 178 58.43 -21.42 23.88
N GLU A 179 57.51 -22.37 24.10
CA GLU A 179 57.03 -23.34 23.09
C GLU A 179 55.57 -23.07 22.65
N SER A 180 55.03 -21.89 22.99
CA SER A 180 53.63 -21.54 22.72
C SER A 180 53.52 -20.36 21.76
N GLU A 181 52.66 -20.51 20.75
CA GLU A 181 52.17 -19.39 19.94
C GLU A 181 51.02 -18.71 20.69
N VAL A 182 51.17 -17.42 20.99
CA VAL A 182 50.18 -16.62 21.70
C VAL A 182 49.57 -15.62 20.75
N ALA A 183 48.27 -15.73 20.53
CA ALA A 183 47.46 -14.71 19.87
C ALA A 183 46.57 -14.03 20.92
N MET A 184 46.75 -12.73 21.08
CA MET A 184 46.00 -11.90 22.02
C MET A 184 45.25 -10.81 21.25
N ASP A 185 43.99 -10.61 21.59
CA ASP A 185 43.13 -9.57 21.02
C ASP A 185 42.35 -8.93 22.19
N ILE A 186 42.69 -7.69 22.51
CA ILE A 186 42.02 -6.90 23.55
C ILE A 186 41.21 -5.82 22.84
N ASP A 187 39.89 -5.97 22.87
CA ASP A 187 38.95 -5.07 22.20
C ASP A 187 38.10 -4.31 23.23
N LEU A 188 38.20 -2.98 23.22
CA LEU A 188 37.51 -2.11 24.17
C LEU A 188 36.82 -0.96 23.42
N VAL A 189 35.48 -0.94 23.49
CA VAL A 189 34.65 0.08 22.85
C VAL A 189 33.85 0.83 23.91
N PHE A 190 34.10 2.13 24.04
CA PHE A 190 33.29 3.03 24.84
C PHE A 190 32.26 3.69 23.94
N LYS A 191 30.97 3.59 24.28
CA LYS A 191 29.90 4.34 23.62
C LYS A 191 29.35 5.38 24.58
N SER A 192 29.49 6.65 24.24
CA SER A 192 28.96 7.78 25.00
C SER A 192 28.13 8.71 24.11
N GLN A 193 27.22 9.48 24.71
CA GLN A 193 26.60 10.59 23.99
C GLN A 193 27.65 11.69 23.77
N ILE A 194 27.63 12.34 22.61
CA ILE A 194 28.54 13.46 22.31
C ILE A 194 28.30 14.57 23.34
N ASP A 195 29.36 15.06 23.99
CA ASP A 195 29.30 16.14 24.99
C ASP A 195 29.62 17.52 24.41
N ASP A 196 29.14 17.78 23.19
CA ASP A 196 29.21 19.11 22.59
C ASP A 196 27.91 19.87 22.89
N ALA A 197 28.04 20.99 23.60
CA ALA A 197 26.92 21.86 23.97
C ALA A 197 26.14 22.36 22.74
N ASN A 198 26.83 22.68 21.64
CA ASN A 198 26.21 23.20 20.43
C ASN A 198 25.37 22.12 19.73
N ILE A 199 25.88 20.89 19.66
CA ILE A 199 25.16 19.76 19.06
C ILE A 199 23.94 19.40 19.90
N LYS A 200 24.09 19.34 21.23
CA LYS A 200 22.96 19.10 22.15
C LYS A 200 21.89 20.18 22.04
N GLU A 201 22.28 21.46 21.95
CA GLU A 201 21.35 22.57 21.82
C GLU A 201 20.58 22.50 20.49
N ARG A 202 21.26 22.26 19.37
CA ARG A 202 20.62 22.10 18.06
C ARG A 202 19.62 20.93 18.05
N SER A 203 20.03 19.76 18.56
CA SER A 203 19.15 18.61 18.70
C SER A 203 17.92 18.93 19.58
N LYS A 204 18.11 19.65 20.68
CA LYS A 204 17.01 20.05 21.57
C LYS A 204 16.04 21.04 20.89
N ILE A 205 16.55 22.02 20.15
CA ILE A 205 15.73 22.98 19.39
C ILE A 205 14.92 22.22 18.34
N TYR A 206 15.54 21.32 17.59
CA TYR A 206 14.88 20.50 16.58
C TYR A 206 13.75 19.67 17.19
N LEU A 207 14.01 18.94 18.29
CA LEU A 207 12.99 18.18 19.01
C LEU A 207 11.85 19.08 19.51
N GLY A 208 12.20 20.26 20.02
CA GLY A 208 11.23 21.26 20.49
C GLY A 208 10.27 21.67 19.39
N ARG A 209 10.78 21.97 18.19
CA ARG A 209 9.95 22.32 17.02
C ARG A 209 9.02 21.17 16.61
N VAL A 210 9.54 19.95 16.48
CA VAL A 210 8.71 18.77 16.13
C VAL A 210 7.65 18.49 17.20
N THR A 211 8.00 18.64 18.48
CA THR A 211 7.06 18.47 19.61
C THR A 211 5.96 19.53 19.54
N ASN A 212 6.31 20.78 19.27
CA ASN A 212 5.35 21.89 19.13
C ASN A 212 4.39 21.64 17.95
N LEU A 213 4.90 21.24 16.79
CA LEU A 213 4.07 20.88 15.63
C LEU A 213 3.11 19.74 15.95
N THR A 214 3.61 18.68 16.58
CA THR A 214 2.79 17.52 16.98
C THR A 214 1.69 17.95 17.96
N ARG A 215 2.01 18.84 18.91
CA ARG A 215 1.04 19.40 19.85
C ARG A 215 0.00 20.28 19.16
N MET A 216 0.40 21.11 18.19
CA MET A 216 -0.53 21.96 17.41
C MET A 216 -1.54 21.11 16.65
N VAL A 217 -1.08 20.09 15.91
CA VAL A 217 -1.98 19.23 15.13
C VAL A 217 -2.85 18.35 16.03
N ALA A 218 -2.34 17.90 17.18
CA ALA A 218 -3.19 17.26 18.19
C ALA A 218 -4.28 18.22 18.72
N GLY A 219 -3.98 19.51 18.84
CA GLY A 219 -4.96 20.57 19.10
C GLY A 219 -6.01 20.67 18.00
N TYR A 220 -5.62 20.63 16.73
CA TYR A 220 -6.54 20.64 15.59
C TYR A 220 -7.49 19.45 15.60
N LYS A 221 -7.00 18.25 15.94
CA LYS A 221 -7.85 17.05 16.09
C LYS A 221 -8.99 17.24 17.09
N ASN A 222 -8.68 17.91 18.19
CA ASN A 222 -9.60 18.12 19.31
C ASN A 222 -10.42 19.41 19.18
N SER A 223 -10.25 20.15 18.08
CA SER A 223 -10.95 21.42 17.83
C SER A 223 -12.46 21.21 17.63
N PRO A 224 -13.28 22.26 17.89
CA PRO A 224 -14.72 22.22 17.59
C PRO A 224 -15.02 21.89 16.12
N PHE A 225 -14.16 22.32 15.19
CA PHE A 225 -14.27 22.02 13.76
C PHE A 225 -14.30 20.51 13.48
N MET A 226 -13.40 19.75 14.10
CA MET A 226 -13.35 18.29 13.92
C MET A 226 -14.57 17.60 14.53
N LYS A 227 -15.09 18.11 15.66
CA LYS A 227 -16.34 17.62 16.28
C LYS A 227 -17.57 17.89 15.40
N MET A 228 -17.63 19.05 14.75
CA MET A 228 -18.71 19.40 13.82
C MET A 228 -18.76 18.47 12.59
N LEU A 229 -17.62 17.91 12.19
CA LEU A 229 -17.50 17.00 11.04
C LEU A 229 -17.46 15.53 11.46
N GLU A 230 -17.70 15.24 12.73
CA GLU A 230 -17.73 13.87 13.24
C GLU A 230 -18.83 13.06 12.51
N GLY A 231 -18.45 11.90 11.98
CA GLY A 231 -19.34 11.06 11.15
C GLY A 231 -19.38 11.41 9.65
N GLN A 232 -18.74 12.49 9.21
CA GLN A 232 -18.60 12.79 7.77
C GLN A 232 -17.58 11.87 7.10
N LYS A 233 -17.86 11.50 5.85
CA LYS A 233 -16.95 10.64 5.07
C LYS A 233 -15.67 11.41 4.71
N PRO A 234 -14.48 10.84 4.91
CA PRO A 234 -13.23 11.47 4.49
C PRO A 234 -13.16 11.58 2.96
N VAL A 235 -12.45 12.60 2.49
CA VAL A 235 -12.22 12.82 1.05
C VAL A 235 -11.10 11.88 0.59
N LYS A 236 -11.33 11.16 -0.51
CA LYS A 236 -10.31 10.30 -1.09
C LYS A 236 -9.51 11.06 -2.15
N PRO A 237 -8.18 10.92 -2.21
CA PRO A 237 -7.42 11.43 -3.35
C PRO A 237 -7.85 10.77 -4.66
N PRO A 238 -7.74 11.47 -5.81
CA PRO A 238 -7.22 12.84 -5.97
C PRO A 238 -8.17 13.92 -5.47
N ILE A 239 -7.65 14.99 -4.87
CA ILE A 239 -8.48 16.07 -4.33
C ILE A 239 -9.05 16.93 -5.46
N MET A 240 -10.38 16.96 -5.58
CA MET A 240 -11.09 17.83 -6.54
C MET A 240 -10.77 19.31 -6.28
N LYS A 241 -10.22 20.00 -7.29
CA LYS A 241 -9.90 21.43 -7.27
C LYS A 241 -11.16 22.29 -7.46
N THR A 242 -11.93 22.49 -6.41
CA THR A 242 -13.13 23.34 -6.45
C THR A 242 -12.77 24.83 -6.52
N ASN A 243 -13.74 25.68 -6.87
CA ASN A 243 -13.55 27.13 -6.90
C ASN A 243 -13.10 27.70 -5.56
N ILE A 244 -13.56 27.12 -4.45
CA ILE A 244 -13.16 27.55 -3.10
C ILE A 244 -11.68 27.21 -2.87
N ILE A 245 -11.24 26.00 -3.23
CA ILE A 245 -9.84 25.58 -3.11
C ILE A 245 -8.92 26.43 -3.99
N LEU A 246 -9.35 26.77 -5.20
CA LEU A 246 -8.53 27.54 -6.15
C LEU A 246 -8.46 29.04 -5.81
N LYS A 247 -9.57 29.64 -5.38
CA LYS A 247 -9.66 31.10 -5.18
C LYS A 247 -9.31 31.54 -3.77
N ASN A 248 -9.57 30.72 -2.75
CA ASN A 248 -9.22 31.07 -1.38
C ASN A 248 -7.74 30.72 -1.11
N PRO A 249 -6.89 31.70 -0.74
CA PRO A 249 -5.48 31.47 -0.44
C PRO A 249 -5.26 30.39 0.63
N ASP A 250 -6.13 30.30 1.62
CA ASP A 250 -5.97 29.38 2.75
C ASP A 250 -6.22 27.94 2.34
N PHE A 251 -7.25 27.69 1.54
CA PHE A 251 -7.51 26.35 1.00
C PHE A 251 -6.50 25.94 -0.06
N ARG A 252 -5.96 26.90 -0.83
CA ARG A 252 -4.85 26.65 -1.76
C ARG A 252 -3.60 26.24 -1.00
N ASN A 253 -3.28 26.90 0.11
CA ASN A 253 -2.18 26.54 0.99
C ASN A 253 -2.37 25.15 1.62
N ALA A 254 -3.58 24.83 2.06
CA ALA A 254 -3.91 23.49 2.56
C ALA A 254 -3.78 22.40 1.47
N TYR A 255 -4.14 22.71 0.22
CA TYR A 255 -3.92 21.82 -0.93
C TYR A 255 -2.44 21.65 -1.27
N ASN A 256 -1.64 22.72 -1.22
CA ASN A 256 -0.18 22.62 -1.41
C ASN A 256 0.46 21.79 -0.30
N LEU A 257 0.00 21.95 0.94
CA LEU A 257 0.42 21.12 2.05
C LEU A 257 0.07 19.65 1.82
N TRP A 258 -1.14 19.36 1.31
CA TRP A 258 -1.51 17.99 0.95
C TRP A 258 -0.52 17.36 -0.04
N LEU A 259 -0.16 18.09 -1.10
CA LEU A 259 0.84 17.65 -2.08
C LEU A 259 2.24 17.51 -1.47
N PHE A 260 2.60 18.38 -0.53
CA PHE A 260 3.88 18.29 0.17
C PHE A 260 3.97 17.00 1.00
N LEU A 261 2.88 16.63 1.69
CA LEU A 261 2.81 15.36 2.42
C LEU A 261 2.92 14.14 1.51
N ASP A 262 2.44 14.22 0.25
CA ASP A 262 2.61 13.15 -0.76
C ASP A 262 4.06 13.01 -1.26
N HIS A 263 4.88 14.06 -1.14
CA HIS A 263 6.27 14.05 -1.60
C HIS A 263 7.24 13.59 -0.51
N CYS A 264 6.95 13.91 0.75
CA CYS A 264 7.78 13.49 1.88
C CYS A 264 7.54 12.02 2.24
N ASP A 265 8.10 11.09 1.46
CA ASP A 265 7.96 9.64 1.68
C ASP A 265 8.89 9.10 2.79
N SER A 266 10.01 9.78 3.08
CA SER A 266 11.00 9.32 4.06
C SER A 266 11.61 10.48 4.86
N ILE A 267 11.92 10.22 6.13
CA ILE A 267 12.81 11.09 6.91
C ILE A 267 14.23 10.69 6.56
N PHE A 268 14.96 11.60 5.94
CA PHE A 268 16.40 11.49 5.82
C PHE A 268 17.04 12.21 7.01
N TYR A 269 17.90 11.50 7.71
CA TYR A 269 18.91 12.12 8.54
C TYR A 269 20.26 11.72 7.98
N ASP A 270 21.09 12.71 7.72
CA ASP A 270 22.47 12.48 7.30
C ASP A 270 23.29 12.16 8.54
N ILE A 271 24.18 11.18 8.44
CA ILE A 271 25.13 10.85 9.49
C ILE A 271 26.47 11.42 9.07
N ASP A 272 26.88 12.51 9.70
CA ASP A 272 28.24 12.99 9.58
C ASP A 272 29.12 12.20 10.52
N VAL A 273 30.10 11.50 9.95
CA VAL A 273 31.07 10.72 10.70
C VAL A 273 32.36 11.54 10.80
N GLU A 274 32.69 11.97 12.02
CA GLU A 274 34.00 12.54 12.31
C GLU A 274 34.88 11.45 12.93
N GLU A 275 35.92 11.04 12.21
CA GLU A 275 36.92 10.10 12.68
C GLU A 275 38.19 10.83 13.11
N ARG A 276 38.68 10.53 14.31
CA ARG A 276 39.93 11.07 14.84
C ARG A 276 40.81 9.93 15.33
N ASP A 277 42.01 9.84 14.76
CA ASP A 277 43.06 8.98 15.30
C ASP A 277 43.56 9.58 16.61
N LEU A 278 43.54 8.79 17.68
CA LEU A 278 43.99 9.22 18.99
C LEU A 278 45.43 8.78 19.18
N ASP A 279 46.35 9.74 19.27
CA ASP A 279 47.77 9.46 19.44
C ASP A 279 48.04 8.69 20.74
N VAL A 280 48.73 7.56 20.62
CA VAL A 280 49.15 6.73 21.75
C VAL A 280 50.53 7.20 22.20
N ALA A 281 50.56 8.05 23.23
CA ALA A 281 51.82 8.50 23.82
C ALA A 281 52.67 7.31 24.33
N PRO A 282 54.02 7.39 24.33
CA PRO A 282 54.88 6.28 24.74
C PRO A 282 54.59 5.72 26.15
N ALA A 283 54.25 6.60 27.10
CA ALA A 283 53.85 6.19 28.44
C ALA A 283 52.53 5.41 28.44
N TYR A 284 51.56 5.83 27.61
CA TYR A 284 50.30 5.10 27.46
C TYR A 284 50.52 3.74 26.79
N MET A 285 51.38 3.68 25.77
CA MET A 285 51.77 2.42 25.12
C MET A 285 52.44 1.44 26.10
N TYR A 286 53.29 1.94 26.99
CA TYR A 286 53.88 1.12 28.06
C TYR A 286 52.78 0.51 28.93
N ASN A 287 51.79 1.29 29.33
CA ASN A 287 50.68 0.81 30.16
C ASN A 287 49.79 -0.21 29.42
N LEU A 288 49.63 -0.10 28.10
CA LEU A 288 48.95 -1.12 27.28
C LEU A 288 49.74 -2.44 27.26
N ASN A 289 51.07 -2.36 27.16
CA ASN A 289 51.92 -3.55 27.24
C ASN A 289 51.85 -4.20 28.63
N GLN A 290 51.74 -3.41 29.70
CA GLN A 290 51.51 -3.93 31.06
C GLN A 290 50.17 -4.68 31.17
N ILE A 291 49.11 -4.18 30.53
CA ILE A 291 47.82 -4.88 30.47
C ILE A 291 47.96 -6.23 29.73
N ALA A 292 48.71 -6.26 28.63
CA ALA A 292 49.00 -7.50 27.90
C ALA A 292 49.78 -8.50 28.78
N LEU A 293 50.81 -8.03 29.50
CA LEU A 293 51.57 -8.83 30.47
C LEU A 293 50.67 -9.45 31.52
N ILE A 294 49.83 -8.65 32.18
CA ILE A 294 48.91 -9.11 33.23
C ILE A 294 47.92 -10.13 32.66
N THR A 295 47.35 -9.85 31.50
CA THR A 295 46.38 -10.74 30.84
C THR A 295 47.02 -12.10 30.53
N TYR A 296 48.22 -12.09 29.95
CA TYR A 296 48.97 -13.31 29.67
C TYR A 296 49.33 -14.07 30.97
N ALA A 297 49.88 -13.36 31.96
CA ALA A 297 50.30 -13.94 33.23
C ALA A 297 49.13 -14.56 33.99
N LEU A 298 47.98 -13.89 34.03
CA LEU A 298 46.75 -14.35 34.69
C LEU A 298 46.24 -15.66 34.06
N VAL A 299 46.17 -15.71 32.73
CA VAL A 299 45.72 -16.91 32.01
C VAL A 299 46.71 -18.06 32.24
N LEU A 300 48.01 -17.79 32.10
CA LEU A 300 49.05 -18.81 32.28
C LEU A 300 49.07 -19.37 33.72
N TYR A 301 48.94 -18.50 34.73
CA TYR A 301 48.93 -18.88 36.13
C TYR A 301 47.72 -19.78 36.47
N ASN A 302 46.53 -19.37 36.04
CA ASN A 302 45.31 -20.14 36.28
C ASN A 302 45.27 -21.46 35.50
N GLN A 303 45.82 -21.51 34.29
CA GLN A 303 45.98 -22.75 33.54
C GLN A 303 46.92 -23.73 34.23
N LYS A 304 48.02 -23.23 34.84
CA LYS A 304 48.98 -24.08 35.57
C LYS A 304 48.38 -24.64 36.86
N ILE A 305 47.65 -23.84 37.63
CA ILE A 305 47.06 -24.25 38.92
C ILE A 305 45.89 -25.20 38.72
N SER A 306 44.98 -24.88 37.79
CA SER A 306 43.76 -25.65 37.59
C SER A 306 43.90 -26.78 36.55
N LYS A 307 45.14 -27.11 36.14
CA LYS A 307 45.45 -28.15 35.14
C LYS A 307 44.74 -29.48 35.45
N LYS A 308 44.77 -29.92 36.72
CA LYS A 308 44.10 -31.16 37.17
C LYS A 308 42.57 -31.13 37.05
N GLN A 309 41.94 -29.95 37.16
CA GLN A 309 40.49 -29.78 37.00
C GLN A 309 40.08 -29.65 35.53
N TYR A 310 40.89 -28.97 34.71
CA TYR A 310 40.63 -28.86 33.27
C TYR A 310 40.83 -30.19 32.54
N ASP A 311 41.84 -30.98 32.91
CA ASP A 311 42.08 -32.32 32.36
C ASP A 311 40.95 -33.31 32.71
N ALA A 312 40.22 -33.07 33.81
CA ALA A 312 39.07 -33.87 34.23
C ALA A 312 37.74 -33.42 33.58
N SER A 313 37.71 -32.27 32.91
CA SER A 313 36.52 -31.77 32.22
C SER A 313 36.35 -32.46 30.86
N ASN A 314 35.13 -32.90 30.54
CA ASN A 314 34.86 -33.65 29.31
C ASN A 314 35.19 -32.81 28.06
N MET A 315 36.09 -33.32 27.21
CA MET A 315 36.37 -32.74 25.90
C MET A 315 35.09 -32.74 25.03
N ILE A 316 34.50 -31.57 24.80
CA ILE A 316 33.41 -31.39 23.83
C ILE A 316 34.05 -31.28 22.44
N LYS A 317 33.89 -32.32 21.62
CA LYS A 317 34.28 -32.28 20.19
C LYS A 317 33.26 -31.44 19.42
N TYR A 318 33.67 -30.27 18.94
CA TYR A 318 32.90 -29.50 17.98
C TYR A 318 33.32 -29.88 16.55
N GLU A 319 32.36 -30.26 15.70
CA GLU A 319 32.56 -30.30 14.25
C GLU A 319 32.56 -28.86 13.72
N ARG A 320 33.70 -28.40 13.19
CA ARG A 320 33.81 -27.08 12.56
C ARG A 320 32.90 -27.04 11.32
N LYS A 321 31.83 -26.24 11.36
CA LYS A 321 31.12 -25.83 10.14
C LYS A 321 31.97 -24.80 9.39
N ALA A 322 32.01 -24.89 8.07
CA ALA A 322 32.87 -24.08 7.22
C ALA A 322 32.73 -22.57 7.49
N THR A 323 33.87 -21.89 7.60
CA THR A 323 33.97 -20.46 7.86
C THR A 323 33.28 -19.65 6.75
N LYS A 324 32.32 -18.80 7.11
CA LYS A 324 31.83 -17.76 6.21
C LYS A 324 32.89 -16.65 6.14
N LEU A 325 33.39 -16.37 4.94
CA LEU A 325 34.17 -15.17 4.65
C LEU A 325 33.24 -13.95 4.72
N ILE A 326 33.39 -13.14 5.77
CA ILE A 326 32.76 -11.82 5.87
C ILE A 326 33.84 -10.79 5.56
N LYS A 327 33.59 -9.92 4.57
CA LYS A 327 34.58 -8.95 4.05
C LYS A 327 34.71 -7.68 4.92
N SER A 328 33.90 -7.54 5.95
CA SER A 328 33.88 -6.41 6.89
C SER A 328 33.71 -6.90 8.32
N HIS A 329 34.35 -6.25 9.28
CA HIS A 329 34.17 -6.54 10.69
C HIS A 329 32.75 -6.12 11.12
N ALA A 330 32.05 -6.96 11.89
CA ALA A 330 30.64 -6.74 12.21
C ALA A 330 30.37 -5.47 13.03
N MET A 331 31.39 -4.93 13.70
CA MET A 331 31.27 -3.72 14.53
C MET A 331 31.65 -2.42 13.81
N ASP A 332 32.25 -2.49 12.62
CA ASP A 332 32.79 -1.33 11.88
C ASP A 332 31.83 -0.84 10.78
N VAL A 333 30.78 -1.62 10.48
CA VAL A 333 29.74 -1.20 9.55
C VAL A 333 28.87 -0.16 10.25
N VAL A 334 29.05 1.11 9.87
CA VAL A 334 28.04 2.14 10.11
C VAL A 334 26.78 1.66 9.40
N GLU A 335 25.75 1.29 10.16
CA GLU A 335 24.43 1.00 9.62
C GLU A 335 23.93 2.29 8.95
N ASN A 336 24.17 2.42 7.64
CA ASN A 336 23.46 3.41 6.86
C ASN A 336 21.98 3.05 6.96
N PRO A 337 21.16 3.89 7.61
CA PRO A 337 19.74 3.59 7.75
C PRO A 337 19.16 3.57 6.35
N ALA A 338 18.70 2.40 5.90
CA ALA A 338 17.84 2.33 4.74
C ALA A 338 16.67 3.29 4.99
N ALA A 339 16.29 4.09 3.98
CA ALA A 339 15.16 5.01 4.10
C ALA A 339 13.97 4.25 4.67
N ILE A 340 13.55 4.63 5.89
CA ILE A 340 12.39 4.01 6.51
C ILE A 340 11.20 4.49 5.69
N VAL A 341 10.67 3.61 4.86
CA VAL A 341 9.44 3.86 4.09
C VAL A 341 8.30 3.81 5.10
N ILE A 342 7.81 4.99 5.48
CA ILE A 342 6.84 5.15 6.57
C ILE A 342 5.39 5.10 6.03
N GLU A 343 5.20 5.27 4.71
CA GLU A 343 3.87 5.49 4.11
C GLU A 343 3.53 4.46 3.02
N ASP A 344 2.32 3.90 3.08
CA ASP A 344 1.79 2.93 2.12
C ASP A 344 1.11 3.66 0.95
N ASN A 345 1.92 4.04 -0.04
CA ASN A 345 1.55 5.00 -1.08
C ASN A 345 0.83 4.33 -2.28
N THR A 346 -0.30 3.68 -2.01
CA THR A 346 -1.01 2.87 -3.02
C THR A 346 -1.49 3.67 -4.24
N ILE A 347 -1.66 5.01 -4.14
CA ILE A 347 -1.85 5.92 -5.29
C ILE A 347 -1.36 7.35 -4.92
N ASN A 348 -0.14 7.70 -5.33
CA ASN A 348 0.40 9.06 -5.16
C ASN A 348 -0.08 9.98 -6.32
N GLU A 349 -0.79 11.06 -5.97
CA GLU A 349 -1.40 12.01 -6.90
C GLU A 349 -0.37 12.75 -7.76
N TYR A 350 0.83 13.00 -7.22
CA TYR A 350 1.93 13.65 -7.92
C TYR A 350 2.47 12.79 -9.07
N TYR A 351 2.81 11.53 -8.80
CA TYR A 351 3.29 10.61 -9.85
C TYR A 351 2.20 10.38 -10.90
N LEU A 352 0.91 10.38 -10.50
CA LEU A 352 -0.21 10.33 -11.43
C LEU A 352 -0.29 11.58 -12.32
N GLU A 353 -0.15 12.79 -11.78
CA GLU A 353 -0.12 14.03 -12.57
C GLU A 353 1.08 14.09 -13.51
N GLN A 354 2.26 13.67 -13.06
CA GLN A 354 3.47 13.64 -13.88
C GLN A 354 3.32 12.64 -15.03
N ASN A 355 2.84 11.43 -14.74
CA ASN A 355 2.56 10.42 -15.77
C ASN A 355 1.46 10.89 -16.74
N LYS A 356 0.43 11.60 -16.27
CA LYS A 356 -0.58 12.24 -17.14
C LYS A 356 0.03 13.28 -18.06
N ARG A 357 0.97 14.10 -17.59
CA ARG A 357 1.67 15.10 -18.43
C ARG A 357 2.49 14.42 -19.51
N VAL A 358 3.31 13.43 -19.14
CA VAL A 358 4.13 12.66 -20.09
C VAL A 358 3.25 11.94 -21.12
N PHE A 359 2.13 11.36 -20.68
CA PHE A 359 1.18 10.70 -21.59
C PHE A 359 0.51 11.68 -22.55
N LYS A 360 0.05 12.85 -22.06
CA LYS A 360 -0.56 13.89 -22.89
C LYS A 360 0.43 14.43 -23.92
N GLN A 361 1.66 14.72 -23.50
CA GLN A 361 2.71 15.20 -24.39
C GLN A 361 2.97 14.21 -25.53
N LYS A 362 3.12 12.91 -25.23
CA LYS A 362 3.27 11.87 -26.24
C LYS A 362 2.06 11.75 -27.17
N LEU A 363 0.86 11.92 -26.63
CA LEU A 363 -0.37 11.86 -27.42
C LEU A 363 -0.48 13.07 -28.37
N GLU A 364 -0.10 14.27 -27.92
CA GLU A 364 -0.03 15.49 -28.73
C GLU A 364 1.06 15.39 -29.81
N GLU A 365 2.24 14.84 -29.48
CA GLU A 365 3.31 14.56 -30.45
C GLU A 365 2.83 13.61 -31.56
N LEU A 366 2.14 12.52 -31.20
CA LEU A 366 1.61 11.55 -32.16
C LEU A 366 0.43 12.09 -32.99
N LEU A 367 -0.37 13.02 -32.45
CA LEU A 367 -1.41 13.72 -33.19
C LEU A 367 -0.84 14.73 -34.20
N GLY A 368 0.35 15.28 -33.93
CA GLY A 368 1.08 16.14 -34.87
C GLY A 368 1.61 15.42 -36.12
N GLU A 369 1.63 14.07 -36.11
CA GLU A 369 2.08 13.22 -37.23
C GLU A 369 0.94 12.83 -38.20
N ASP A 370 -0.20 13.54 -38.22
CA ASP A 370 -1.41 13.23 -39.03
C ASP A 370 -2.03 11.83 -38.77
N ILE A 371 -1.79 11.27 -37.58
CA ILE A 371 -2.35 9.96 -37.18
C ILE A 371 -3.77 10.16 -36.60
N PRO A 372 -4.77 9.34 -36.99
CA PRO A 372 -6.10 9.36 -36.38
C PRO A 372 -6.05 9.18 -34.85
N TYR A 373 -6.92 9.90 -34.12
CA TYR A 373 -6.91 9.92 -32.64
C TYR A 373 -6.90 8.53 -31.99
N GLU A 374 -7.68 7.58 -32.53
CA GLU A 374 -7.75 6.21 -31.99
C GLU A 374 -6.41 5.47 -32.14
N GLU A 375 -5.73 5.67 -33.25
CA GLU A 375 -4.44 5.03 -33.54
C GLU A 375 -3.30 5.70 -32.78
N ALA A 376 -3.32 7.04 -32.67
CA ALA A 376 -2.42 7.81 -31.81
C ALA A 376 -2.57 7.40 -30.34
N LEU A 377 -3.80 7.27 -29.84
CA LEU A 377 -4.10 6.81 -28.49
C LEU A 377 -3.60 5.38 -28.26
N LYS A 378 -3.84 4.47 -29.20
CA LYS A 378 -3.37 3.09 -29.12
C LYS A 378 -1.84 3.00 -29.08
N LYS A 379 -1.15 3.80 -29.90
CA LYS A 379 0.32 3.86 -29.95
C LYS A 379 0.90 4.47 -28.67
N ALA A 380 0.31 5.57 -28.17
CA ALA A 380 0.69 6.17 -26.89
C ALA A 380 0.51 5.20 -25.70
N LEU A 381 -0.63 4.51 -25.63
CA LEU A 381 -0.89 3.49 -24.60
C LEU A 381 0.11 2.35 -24.67
N THR A 382 0.40 1.85 -25.88
CA THR A 382 1.36 0.77 -26.08
C THR A 382 2.77 1.17 -25.63
N GLN A 383 3.19 2.39 -25.94
CA GLN A 383 4.49 2.92 -25.48
C GLN A 383 4.54 3.06 -23.96
N THR A 384 3.49 3.58 -23.32
CA THR A 384 3.43 3.70 -21.86
C THR A 384 3.46 2.33 -21.18
N ILE A 385 2.67 1.38 -21.67
CA ILE A 385 2.68 -0.02 -21.20
C ILE A 385 4.06 -0.65 -21.42
N GLY A 386 4.73 -0.36 -22.55
CA GLY A 386 6.08 -0.82 -22.84
C GLY A 386 7.11 -0.33 -21.82
N ILE A 387 7.06 0.95 -21.44
CA ILE A 387 7.91 1.52 -20.38
C ILE A 387 7.65 0.81 -19.06
N THR A 388 6.38 0.69 -18.65
CA THR A 388 6.02 0.01 -17.40
C THR A 388 6.48 -1.45 -17.38
N ASN A 389 6.34 -2.17 -18.50
CA ASN A 389 6.83 -3.54 -18.63
C ASN A 389 8.36 -3.63 -18.54
N SER A 390 9.09 -2.70 -19.16
CA SER A 390 10.56 -2.66 -19.07
C SER A 390 11.03 -2.37 -17.64
N LEU A 391 10.33 -1.50 -16.91
CA LEU A 391 10.60 -1.21 -15.50
C LEU A 391 10.38 -2.46 -14.64
N PHE A 392 9.29 -3.21 -14.87
CA PHE A 392 9.09 -4.49 -14.18
C PHE A 392 10.21 -5.49 -14.52
N GLN A 393 10.66 -5.56 -15.77
CA GLN A 393 11.74 -6.47 -16.17
C GLN A 393 13.09 -6.09 -15.54
N SER A 394 13.40 -4.79 -15.43
CA SER A 394 14.65 -4.31 -14.84
C SER A 394 14.68 -4.43 -13.31
N VAL A 395 13.57 -4.16 -12.63
CA VAL A 395 13.48 -4.25 -11.16
C VAL A 395 13.58 -5.70 -10.67
N PHE A 396 13.16 -6.66 -11.49
CA PHE A 396 13.18 -8.09 -11.13
C PHE A 396 14.29 -8.88 -11.83
N ASP A 397 15.29 -8.21 -12.42
CA ASP A 397 16.43 -8.83 -13.13
C ASP A 397 16.01 -9.97 -14.07
N MET A 398 14.86 -9.81 -14.74
CA MET A 398 14.33 -10.84 -15.64
C MET A 398 15.04 -10.83 -17.00
N ALA A 399 15.76 -9.75 -17.31
CA ALA A 399 16.36 -9.53 -18.64
C ALA A 399 17.85 -9.94 -18.77
N GLN A 400 18.62 -10.05 -17.68
CA GLN A 400 20.09 -10.17 -17.78
C GLN A 400 20.67 -11.60 -17.77
N ASP A 401 19.90 -12.63 -17.43
CA ASP A 401 20.48 -13.97 -17.18
C ASP A 401 20.42 -14.96 -18.35
N GLU A 402 19.66 -14.69 -19.42
CA GLU A 402 19.53 -15.65 -20.53
C GLU A 402 20.83 -15.80 -21.34
N ALA A 403 21.64 -14.73 -21.46
CA ALA A 403 22.89 -14.77 -22.21
C ALA A 403 24.08 -15.34 -21.41
N ALA A 404 24.11 -15.15 -20.08
CA ALA A 404 25.22 -15.60 -19.23
C ALA A 404 25.07 -17.07 -18.79
N ALA A 405 23.85 -17.58 -18.67
CA ALA A 405 23.60 -18.94 -18.19
C ALA A 405 24.03 -20.06 -19.17
N ALA A 406 24.26 -19.73 -20.45
CA ALA A 406 24.64 -20.69 -21.48
C ALA A 406 26.15 -21.03 -21.49
N ALA A 407 27.00 -20.27 -20.77
CA ALA A 407 28.46 -20.33 -20.93
C ALA A 407 29.23 -21.04 -19.79
N GLU A 408 28.60 -21.41 -18.66
CA GLU A 408 29.32 -22.02 -17.53
C GLU A 408 29.03 -23.53 -17.33
N PRO A 409 30.05 -24.38 -17.13
CA PRO A 409 29.87 -25.77 -16.74
C PRO A 409 29.29 -25.85 -15.32
N VAL A 410 28.09 -26.42 -15.17
CA VAL A 410 27.32 -26.33 -13.93
C VAL A 410 27.69 -27.43 -12.93
N GLU A 411 28.34 -27.06 -11.82
CA GLU A 411 28.49 -27.93 -10.64
C GLU A 411 27.14 -28.14 -9.91
N LYS A 412 26.90 -29.36 -9.40
CA LYS A 412 25.61 -29.77 -8.80
C LYS A 412 25.13 -28.91 -7.62
N LYS A 413 26.03 -28.23 -6.90
CA LYS A 413 25.66 -27.32 -5.79
C LYS A 413 24.95 -26.05 -6.29
N ASN A 414 25.27 -25.58 -7.50
CA ASN A 414 24.68 -24.38 -8.09
C ASN A 414 23.27 -24.62 -8.67
N LEU A 415 22.86 -25.88 -8.86
CA LEU A 415 21.55 -26.22 -9.43
C LEU A 415 20.38 -25.93 -8.48
N ILE A 416 20.59 -26.11 -7.18
CA ILE A 416 19.54 -25.89 -6.17
C ILE A 416 19.25 -24.39 -6.06
N ASP A 417 20.29 -23.56 -6.00
CA ASP A 417 20.15 -22.10 -5.93
C ASP A 417 19.54 -21.54 -7.22
N LYS A 418 20.01 -21.99 -8.40
CA LYS A 418 19.41 -21.66 -9.69
C LYS A 418 17.93 -22.06 -9.78
N LEU A 419 17.54 -23.22 -9.22
CA LEU A 419 16.15 -23.66 -9.17
C LEU A 419 15.30 -22.79 -8.23
N VAL A 420 15.84 -22.40 -7.08
CA VAL A 420 15.17 -21.49 -6.13
C VAL A 420 14.93 -20.13 -6.79
N ASP A 421 15.92 -19.58 -7.50
CA ASP A 421 15.79 -18.30 -8.17
C ASP A 421 14.86 -18.37 -9.39
N ALA A 422 14.90 -19.45 -10.17
CA ALA A 422 13.93 -19.69 -11.24
C ALA A 422 12.48 -19.78 -10.70
N LYS A 423 12.28 -20.44 -9.55
CA LYS A 423 10.96 -20.47 -8.88
C LYS A 423 10.51 -19.10 -8.40
N LYS A 424 11.42 -18.26 -7.89
CA LYS A 424 11.11 -16.86 -7.52
C LYS A 424 10.70 -16.05 -8.75
N LYS A 425 11.47 -16.12 -9.85
CA LYS A 425 11.16 -15.44 -11.12
C LYS A 425 9.81 -15.89 -11.68
N ALA A 426 9.52 -17.19 -11.67
CA ALA A 426 8.22 -17.73 -12.10
C ALA A 426 7.05 -17.25 -11.23
N ARG A 427 7.26 -17.14 -9.91
CA ARG A 427 6.25 -16.62 -8.99
C ARG A 427 5.99 -15.12 -9.19
N ILE A 428 7.04 -14.34 -9.43
CA ILE A 428 6.93 -12.90 -9.75
C ILE A 428 6.15 -12.72 -11.06
N ALA A 429 6.48 -13.49 -12.11
CA ALA A 429 5.76 -13.48 -13.37
C ALA A 429 4.28 -13.88 -13.20
N GLN A 430 3.98 -14.87 -12.34
CA GLN A 430 2.60 -15.24 -12.00
C GLN A 430 1.85 -14.07 -11.34
N ILE A 431 2.46 -13.37 -10.39
CA ILE A 431 1.84 -12.21 -9.72
C ILE A 431 1.56 -11.10 -10.73
N ILE A 432 2.52 -10.77 -11.60
CA ILE A 432 2.35 -9.76 -12.66
C ILE A 432 1.21 -10.14 -13.61
N ARG A 433 1.04 -11.42 -13.93
CA ARG A 433 -0.08 -11.89 -14.75
C ARG A 433 -1.41 -11.71 -14.01
N GLU A 434 -1.49 -12.14 -12.75
CA GLU A 434 -2.70 -12.05 -11.94
C GLU A 434 -3.16 -10.60 -11.74
N THR A 435 -2.23 -9.66 -11.52
CA THR A 435 -2.55 -8.23 -11.44
C THR A 435 -3.06 -7.68 -12.76
N LYS A 436 -2.38 -7.98 -13.89
CA LYS A 436 -2.83 -7.56 -15.23
C LYS A 436 -4.20 -8.14 -15.61
N GLU A 437 -4.50 -9.37 -15.22
CA GLU A 437 -5.82 -9.98 -15.42
C GLU A 437 -6.92 -9.28 -14.60
N ALA A 438 -6.59 -8.81 -13.39
CA ALA A 438 -7.51 -8.02 -12.57
C ALA A 438 -7.79 -6.67 -13.24
N ASP A 439 -6.76 -5.96 -13.67
CA ASP A 439 -6.88 -4.66 -14.37
C ASP A 439 -7.69 -4.79 -15.66
N TYR A 440 -7.45 -5.86 -16.45
CA TYR A 440 -8.23 -6.14 -17.66
C TYR A 440 -9.72 -6.34 -17.36
N LYS A 441 -10.05 -7.07 -16.29
CA LYS A 441 -11.45 -7.25 -15.86
C LYS A 441 -12.10 -5.93 -15.47
N GLU A 442 -11.39 -5.05 -14.78
CA GLU A 442 -11.89 -3.71 -14.44
C GLU A 442 -12.15 -2.86 -15.68
N SER A 443 -11.23 -2.88 -16.65
CA SER A 443 -11.36 -2.18 -17.93
C SER A 443 -12.60 -2.65 -18.71
N VAL A 444 -12.81 -3.96 -18.84
CA VAL A 444 -14.00 -4.54 -19.49
C VAL A 444 -15.29 -4.16 -18.76
N ASN A 445 -15.27 -4.12 -17.43
CA ASN A 445 -16.42 -3.69 -16.64
C ASN A 445 -16.76 -2.21 -16.87
N LEU A 446 -15.74 -1.36 -17.01
CA LEU A 446 -15.92 0.06 -17.31
C LEU A 446 -16.50 0.26 -18.71
N GLU A 447 -15.97 -0.44 -19.73
CA GLU A 447 -16.52 -0.42 -21.09
C GLU A 447 -17.99 -0.84 -21.11
N LYS A 448 -18.34 -1.92 -20.39
CA LYS A 448 -19.72 -2.37 -20.25
C LYS A 448 -20.64 -1.31 -19.64
N LYS A 449 -20.17 -0.55 -18.65
CA LYS A 449 -20.92 0.58 -18.06
C LYS A 449 -21.14 1.70 -19.07
N GLN A 450 -20.12 2.06 -19.84
CA GLN A 450 -20.22 3.08 -20.89
C GLN A 450 -21.19 2.66 -22.00
N LEU A 451 -21.15 1.40 -22.44
CA LEU A 451 -22.11 0.86 -23.42
C LEU A 451 -23.55 0.90 -22.90
N GLN A 452 -23.76 0.62 -21.60
CA GLN A 452 -25.06 0.78 -20.96
C GLN A 452 -25.51 2.24 -20.95
N GLU A 453 -24.62 3.19 -20.70
CA GLU A 453 -24.93 4.62 -20.75
C GLU A 453 -25.32 5.08 -22.16
N ILE A 454 -24.57 4.66 -23.19
CA ILE A 454 -24.92 4.88 -24.59
C ILE A 454 -26.31 4.30 -24.90
N SER A 455 -26.61 3.09 -24.41
CA SER A 455 -27.94 2.49 -24.61
C SER A 455 -29.06 3.31 -23.97
N LYS A 456 -28.82 3.87 -22.76
CA LYS A 456 -29.78 4.75 -22.08
C LYS A 456 -29.98 6.05 -22.86
N ILE A 457 -28.90 6.66 -23.36
CA ILE A 457 -28.98 7.87 -24.18
C ILE A 457 -29.75 7.59 -25.47
N ASN A 458 -29.44 6.50 -26.18
CA ASN A 458 -30.17 6.09 -27.38
C ASN A 458 -31.66 5.86 -27.09
N THR A 459 -32.02 5.23 -25.98
CA THR A 459 -33.43 5.06 -25.61
C THR A 459 -34.12 6.39 -25.31
N ARG A 460 -33.41 7.38 -24.74
CA ARG A 460 -33.93 8.74 -24.54
C ARG A 460 -34.15 9.45 -25.88
N ILE A 461 -33.18 9.40 -26.78
CA ILE A 461 -33.29 9.96 -28.14
C ILE A 461 -34.47 9.34 -28.89
N ILE A 462 -34.66 8.02 -28.80
CA ILE A 462 -35.81 7.33 -29.41
C ILE A 462 -37.14 7.80 -28.79
N LYS A 463 -37.22 7.95 -27.46
CA LYS A 463 -38.44 8.45 -26.79
C LYS A 463 -38.74 9.91 -27.16
N GLU A 464 -37.72 10.74 -27.28
CA GLU A 464 -37.84 12.15 -27.63
C GLU A 464 -38.25 12.34 -29.09
N SER A 465 -37.62 11.62 -30.02
CA SER A 465 -38.03 11.58 -31.43
C SER A 465 -39.46 11.03 -31.61
N GLN A 466 -39.86 10.01 -30.84
CA GLN A 466 -41.26 9.55 -30.82
C GLN A 466 -42.24 10.61 -30.29
N ARG A 467 -41.87 11.38 -29.26
CA ARG A 467 -42.70 12.50 -28.76
C ARG A 467 -42.86 13.59 -29.83
N ILE A 468 -41.79 13.97 -30.50
CA ILE A 468 -41.82 14.94 -31.60
C ILE A 468 -42.72 14.44 -32.74
N ARG A 469 -42.62 13.16 -33.11
CA ARG A 469 -43.48 12.54 -34.13
C ARG A 469 -44.96 12.57 -33.75
N ARG A 470 -45.30 12.30 -32.48
CA ARG A 470 -46.69 12.38 -31.97
C ARG A 470 -47.22 13.82 -32.01
N GLN A 471 -46.41 14.80 -31.61
CA GLN A 471 -46.80 16.21 -31.68
C GLN A 471 -47.05 16.69 -33.11
N LEU A 472 -46.24 16.24 -34.08
CA LEU A 472 -46.45 16.52 -35.50
C LEU A 472 -47.72 15.86 -36.03
N GLN A 473 -48.00 14.61 -35.64
CA GLN A 473 -49.24 13.91 -36.01
C GLN A 473 -50.49 14.58 -35.41
N ASP A 474 -50.44 15.01 -34.15
CA ASP A 474 -51.56 15.69 -33.49
C ASP A 474 -51.82 17.08 -34.08
N LYS A 475 -50.77 17.81 -34.46
CA LYS A 475 -50.89 19.07 -35.22
C LYS A 475 -51.54 18.85 -36.58
N ALA A 476 -51.06 17.87 -37.35
CA ALA A 476 -51.64 17.52 -38.64
C ALA A 476 -53.11 17.05 -38.52
N ARG A 477 -53.44 16.32 -37.45
CA ARG A 477 -54.82 15.89 -37.16
C ARG A 477 -55.73 17.07 -36.80
N LYS A 478 -55.23 18.03 -36.01
CA LYS A 478 -55.96 19.27 -35.68
C LYS A 478 -56.17 20.16 -36.91
N GLU A 479 -55.17 20.30 -37.79
CA GLU A 479 -55.32 21.03 -39.05
C GLU A 479 -56.33 20.35 -39.98
N ARG A 480 -56.32 19.02 -40.09
CA ARG A 480 -57.32 18.27 -40.86
C ARG A 480 -58.73 18.43 -40.28
N LEU A 481 -58.87 18.39 -38.95
CA LEU A 481 -60.16 18.58 -38.28
C LEU A 481 -60.68 20.02 -38.48
N ASN A 482 -59.81 21.02 -38.42
CA ASN A 482 -60.17 22.42 -38.67
C ASN A 482 -60.59 22.66 -40.12
N LYS A 483 -59.90 22.06 -41.10
CA LYS A 483 -60.30 22.11 -42.52
C LYS A 483 -61.68 21.46 -42.74
N SER A 484 -61.92 20.29 -42.14
CA SER A 484 -63.21 19.61 -42.20
C SER A 484 -64.35 20.39 -41.50
N LEU A 485 -64.05 21.12 -40.42
CA LEU A 485 -64.99 22.02 -39.74
C LEU A 485 -65.28 23.30 -40.53
N GLU A 486 -64.36 23.78 -41.36
CA GLU A 486 -64.61 24.89 -42.29
C GLU A 486 -65.40 24.45 -43.53
N GLU A 487 -65.13 23.25 -44.07
CA GLU A 487 -65.90 22.65 -45.16
C GLU A 487 -67.35 22.37 -44.74
N THR A 488 -67.58 21.76 -43.58
CA THR A 488 -68.94 21.52 -43.04
C THR A 488 -69.72 22.79 -42.69
N LYS A 489 -69.04 23.92 -42.43
CA LYS A 489 -69.68 25.23 -42.30
C LYS A 489 -70.07 25.83 -43.65
N LYS A 490 -69.26 25.64 -44.70
CA LYS A 490 -69.58 26.07 -46.06
C LYS A 490 -70.67 25.23 -46.73
N ASP A 491 -70.74 23.93 -46.42
CA ASP A 491 -71.75 23.01 -46.96
C ASP A 491 -73.15 23.24 -46.36
N ARG A 492 -73.21 23.73 -45.11
CA ARG A 492 -74.48 24.05 -44.44
C ARG A 492 -75.17 25.32 -44.99
N ASP A 493 -74.40 26.23 -45.57
CA ASP A 493 -74.90 27.47 -46.19
C ASP A 493 -75.17 27.31 -47.69
N GLN A 494 -74.51 26.39 -48.39
CA GLN A 494 -74.72 26.15 -49.83
C GLN A 494 -75.79 25.08 -50.15
N ALA A 495 -76.23 24.29 -49.16
CA ALA A 495 -77.24 23.23 -49.33
C ALA A 495 -78.70 23.73 -49.50
N LYS A 496 -78.95 25.04 -49.50
CA LYS A 496 -80.30 25.61 -49.73
C LYS A 496 -80.54 26.21 -51.11
N GLU A 497 -79.52 26.39 -51.96
CA GLU A 497 -79.71 27.11 -53.23
C GLU A 497 -79.33 26.35 -54.51
N LYS A 498 -78.71 25.17 -54.45
CA LYS A 498 -78.22 24.50 -55.66
C LYS A 498 -78.82 23.12 -55.93
N SER A 499 -80.04 22.85 -55.46
CA SER A 499 -80.73 21.58 -55.71
C SER A 499 -81.39 21.44 -57.10
N LYS A 500 -81.19 22.35 -58.07
CA LYS A 500 -82.06 22.34 -59.27
C LYS A 500 -81.48 22.49 -60.68
N VAL A 501 -80.18 22.71 -60.94
CA VAL A 501 -79.80 23.02 -62.35
C VAL A 501 -78.51 22.38 -62.89
N LEU A 502 -77.65 21.74 -62.10
CA LEU A 502 -76.34 21.30 -62.62
C LEU A 502 -76.19 19.80 -62.89
N GLU A 503 -77.29 19.13 -63.18
CA GLU A 503 -77.33 17.70 -63.55
C GLU A 503 -77.01 17.42 -65.03
N LYS A 504 -76.63 18.42 -65.83
CA LYS A 504 -76.48 18.22 -67.29
C LYS A 504 -75.08 18.35 -67.89
N ASN A 505 -74.06 18.85 -67.20
CA ASN A 505 -72.78 19.19 -67.86
C ASN A 505 -71.50 18.55 -67.29
N LEU A 506 -71.56 17.57 -66.37
CA LEU A 506 -70.35 17.02 -65.71
C LEU A 506 -70.00 15.56 -66.05
N LYS A 507 -70.59 14.99 -67.09
CA LYS A 507 -70.28 13.61 -67.54
C LYS A 507 -69.05 13.47 -68.45
N ALA A 508 -68.38 14.57 -68.82
CA ALA A 508 -67.26 14.53 -69.76
C ALA A 508 -65.87 14.72 -69.10
N VAL A 509 -65.80 15.01 -67.79
CA VAL A 509 -64.52 15.19 -67.06
C VAL A 509 -64.27 14.06 -66.05
N GLN A 510 -65.30 13.29 -65.70
CA GLN A 510 -65.24 12.24 -64.68
C GLN A 510 -64.35 11.06 -65.11
N ASP A 511 -64.40 10.67 -66.39
CA ASP A 511 -63.71 9.47 -66.88
C ASP A 511 -62.19 9.64 -67.01
N HIS A 512 -61.67 10.88 -67.09
CA HIS A 512 -60.23 11.10 -67.28
C HIS A 512 -59.46 11.13 -65.95
N VAL A 513 -60.09 11.56 -64.84
CA VAL A 513 -59.48 11.65 -63.50
C VAL A 513 -59.51 10.31 -62.77
N GLU A 514 -60.55 9.49 -62.98
CA GLU A 514 -60.68 8.17 -62.34
C GLU A 514 -59.58 7.18 -62.77
N SER A 515 -59.10 7.30 -64.02
CA SER A 515 -58.05 6.43 -64.56
C SER A 515 -56.64 6.68 -63.99
N GLU A 516 -56.40 7.89 -63.48
CA GLU A 516 -55.11 8.27 -62.86
C GLU A 516 -55.10 7.97 -61.35
N ILE A 517 -56.23 8.19 -60.65
CA ILE A 517 -56.36 7.89 -59.21
C ILE A 517 -56.21 6.39 -58.94
N VAL A 518 -56.82 5.53 -59.76
CA VAL A 518 -56.73 4.06 -59.61
C VAL A 518 -55.31 3.51 -59.86
N LYS A 519 -54.49 4.21 -60.67
CA LYS A 519 -53.08 3.83 -60.91
C LYS A 519 -52.16 4.24 -59.75
N GLU A 520 -52.41 5.39 -59.13
CA GLU A 520 -51.70 5.84 -57.92
C GLU A 520 -52.07 4.99 -56.70
N GLU A 521 -53.35 4.69 -56.48
CA GLU A 521 -53.81 3.86 -55.34
C GLU A 521 -53.23 2.43 -55.38
N LYS A 522 -53.11 1.83 -56.56
CA LYS A 522 -52.46 0.51 -56.70
C LYS A 522 -50.97 0.55 -56.34
N LYS A 523 -50.24 1.60 -56.72
CA LYS A 523 -48.81 1.74 -56.37
C LYS A 523 -48.60 1.99 -54.87
N VAL A 524 -49.45 2.79 -54.25
CA VAL A 524 -49.38 3.07 -52.80
C VAL A 524 -49.74 1.82 -51.98
N ASN A 525 -50.77 1.07 -52.37
CA ASN A 525 -51.12 -0.19 -51.70
C ASN A 525 -50.04 -1.27 -51.85
N GLU A 526 -49.40 -1.38 -53.01
CA GLU A 526 -48.31 -2.35 -53.22
C GLU A 526 -47.05 -1.99 -52.40
N GLN A 527 -46.77 -0.70 -52.20
CA GLN A 527 -45.69 -0.24 -51.32
C GLN A 527 -46.00 -0.45 -49.84
N LEU A 528 -47.24 -0.23 -49.41
CA LEU A 528 -47.70 -0.50 -48.04
C LEU A 528 -47.66 -2.00 -47.70
N LEU A 529 -48.06 -2.87 -48.64
CA LEU A 529 -47.94 -4.32 -48.49
C LEU A 529 -46.48 -4.77 -48.37
N LYS A 530 -45.57 -4.26 -49.20
CA LYS A 530 -44.14 -4.56 -49.11
C LYS A 530 -43.49 -4.04 -47.82
N GLN A 531 -43.97 -2.93 -47.26
CA GLN A 531 -43.53 -2.42 -45.96
C GLN A 531 -44.06 -3.28 -44.81
N ALA A 532 -45.34 -3.66 -44.84
CA ALA A 532 -45.96 -4.53 -43.85
C ALA A 532 -45.33 -5.93 -43.82
N GLU A 533 -45.02 -6.52 -44.98
CA GLU A 533 -44.30 -7.81 -45.06
C GLU A 533 -42.88 -7.71 -44.50
N LYS A 534 -42.15 -6.61 -44.78
CA LYS A 534 -40.83 -6.38 -44.19
C LYS A 534 -40.89 -6.22 -42.67
N GLU A 535 -41.91 -5.55 -42.14
CA GLU A 535 -42.12 -5.38 -40.70
C GLU A 535 -42.51 -6.70 -40.02
N LEU A 536 -43.35 -7.52 -40.64
CA LEU A 536 -43.69 -8.86 -40.16
C LEU A 536 -42.47 -9.79 -40.12
N ILE A 537 -41.67 -9.82 -41.20
CA ILE A 537 -40.43 -10.60 -41.26
C ILE A 537 -39.39 -10.09 -40.25
N ALA A 538 -39.32 -8.77 -40.01
CA ALA A 538 -38.44 -8.20 -38.99
C ALA A 538 -38.89 -8.55 -37.56
N ALA A 539 -40.20 -8.54 -37.30
CA ALA A 539 -40.77 -8.93 -36.02
C ALA A 539 -40.57 -10.43 -35.74
N GLU A 540 -40.72 -11.28 -36.75
CA GLU A 540 -40.47 -12.72 -36.66
C GLU A 540 -38.97 -13.02 -36.44
N LYS A 541 -38.07 -12.35 -37.16
CA LYS A 541 -36.62 -12.45 -36.91
C LYS A 541 -36.22 -11.93 -35.53
N ALA A 542 -36.90 -10.92 -34.99
CA ALA A 542 -36.66 -10.42 -33.63
C ALA A 542 -37.10 -11.42 -32.57
N ARG A 543 -38.28 -12.05 -32.73
CA ARG A 543 -38.76 -13.14 -31.87
C ARG A 543 -37.82 -14.35 -31.90
N ALA A 544 -37.43 -14.81 -33.09
CA ALA A 544 -36.49 -15.92 -33.24
C ALA A 544 -35.09 -15.62 -32.63
N ARG A 545 -34.63 -14.36 -32.67
CA ARG A 545 -33.40 -13.95 -31.99
C ARG A 545 -33.54 -13.95 -30.47
N ALA A 546 -34.69 -13.50 -29.94
CA ALA A 546 -34.96 -13.52 -28.50
C ALA A 546 -35.02 -14.96 -27.96
N GLU A 547 -35.71 -15.86 -28.65
CA GLU A 547 -35.76 -17.28 -28.30
C GLU A 547 -34.38 -17.95 -28.35
N ARG A 548 -33.57 -17.67 -29.38
CA ARG A 548 -32.17 -18.14 -29.44
C ARG A 548 -31.33 -17.59 -28.29
N GLN A 549 -31.52 -16.34 -27.87
CA GLN A 549 -30.79 -15.75 -26.76
C GLN A 549 -31.18 -16.38 -25.42
N GLU A 550 -32.46 -16.65 -25.19
CA GLU A 550 -32.92 -17.37 -23.99
C GLU A 550 -32.38 -18.80 -23.94
N LEU A 551 -32.38 -19.51 -25.07
CA LEU A 551 -31.86 -20.87 -25.19
C LEU A 551 -30.35 -20.91 -24.94
N VAL A 552 -29.59 -19.94 -25.47
CA VAL A 552 -28.16 -19.77 -25.15
C VAL A 552 -27.95 -19.42 -23.68
N ARG A 553 -28.85 -18.65 -23.05
CA ARG A 553 -28.75 -18.32 -21.62
C ARG A 553 -28.97 -19.55 -20.75
N ARG A 554 -29.97 -20.38 -21.07
CA ARG A 554 -30.19 -21.68 -20.40
C ARG A 554 -29.00 -22.61 -20.55
N LEU A 555 -28.46 -22.77 -21.76
CA LEU A 555 -27.25 -23.59 -22.00
C LEU A 555 -26.03 -23.07 -21.23
N LYS A 556 -25.88 -21.75 -21.05
CA LYS A 556 -24.81 -21.16 -20.23
C LYS A 556 -25.02 -21.42 -18.74
N GLU A 557 -26.25 -21.33 -18.25
CA GLU A 557 -26.61 -21.64 -16.86
C GLU A 557 -26.38 -23.12 -16.55
N GLU A 558 -26.80 -24.03 -17.43
CA GLU A 558 -26.54 -25.48 -17.32
C GLU A 558 -25.04 -25.79 -17.36
N ARG A 559 -24.28 -25.17 -18.28
CA ARG A 559 -22.82 -25.33 -18.33
C ARG A 559 -22.13 -24.80 -17.09
N LYS A 560 -22.64 -23.72 -16.48
CA LYS A 560 -22.12 -23.17 -15.23
C LYS A 560 -22.38 -24.11 -14.07
N GLN A 561 -23.59 -24.65 -13.95
CA GLN A 561 -23.94 -25.64 -12.93
C GLN A 561 -23.12 -26.93 -13.08
N ALA A 562 -22.91 -27.41 -14.31
CA ALA A 562 -22.07 -28.58 -14.58
C ALA A 562 -20.61 -28.33 -14.16
N LEU A 563 -20.05 -27.15 -14.45
CA LEU A 563 -18.70 -26.77 -14.05
C LEU A 563 -18.56 -26.64 -12.52
N GLU A 564 -19.58 -26.12 -11.84
CA GLU A 564 -19.62 -26.03 -10.38
C GLU A 564 -19.69 -27.43 -9.74
N ALA A 565 -20.49 -28.33 -10.28
CA ALA A 565 -20.55 -29.73 -9.84
C ALA A 565 -19.22 -30.47 -10.06
N GLU A 566 -18.55 -30.25 -11.19
CA GLU A 566 -17.23 -30.82 -11.48
C GLU A 566 -16.16 -30.29 -10.51
N ARG A 567 -16.20 -28.98 -10.19
CA ARG A 567 -15.32 -28.38 -9.18
C ARG A 567 -15.55 -28.96 -7.79
N GLN A 568 -16.81 -29.17 -7.39
CA GLN A 568 -17.13 -29.81 -6.10
C GLN A 568 -16.62 -31.25 -6.05
N ARG A 569 -16.77 -32.03 -7.13
CA ARG A 569 -16.19 -33.38 -7.23
C ARG A 569 -14.68 -33.37 -7.12
N PHE A 570 -14.01 -32.43 -7.78
CA PHE A 570 -12.56 -32.30 -7.71
C PHE A 570 -12.07 -31.88 -6.31
N GLN A 571 -12.81 -30.99 -5.63
CA GLN A 571 -12.53 -30.61 -4.24
C GLN A 571 -12.68 -31.80 -3.30
N ALA A 572 -13.79 -32.53 -3.37
CA ALA A 572 -14.02 -33.74 -2.57
C ALA A 572 -12.94 -34.81 -2.82
N HIS A 573 -12.53 -35.01 -4.07
CA HIS A 573 -11.45 -35.94 -4.41
C HIS A 573 -10.09 -35.49 -3.82
N ARG A 574 -9.81 -34.18 -3.81
CA ARG A 574 -8.58 -33.62 -3.25
C ARG A 574 -8.55 -33.70 -1.73
N GLU A 575 -9.70 -33.55 -1.07
CA GLU A 575 -9.84 -33.76 0.37
C GLU A 575 -9.60 -35.23 0.73
N LEU A 576 -10.20 -36.17 0.00
CA LEU A 576 -9.99 -37.60 0.21
C LEU A 576 -8.53 -38.03 -0.01
N ILE A 577 -7.84 -37.42 -0.98
CA ILE A 577 -6.38 -37.60 -1.14
C ILE A 577 -5.63 -37.05 0.09
N ARG A 578 -5.99 -35.86 0.56
CA ARG A 578 -5.34 -35.22 1.72
C ARG A 578 -5.49 -36.07 2.98
N ASP A 579 -6.67 -36.63 3.20
CA ASP A 579 -6.96 -37.49 4.33
C ASP A 579 -6.14 -38.79 4.26
N LYS A 580 -6.06 -39.42 3.07
CA LYS A 580 -5.16 -40.57 2.85
C LYS A 580 -3.68 -40.25 3.12
N PHE A 581 -3.21 -39.07 2.73
CA PHE A 581 -1.85 -38.63 3.04
C PHE A 581 -1.64 -38.38 4.53
N LYS A 582 -2.65 -37.87 5.23
CA LYS A 582 -2.61 -37.64 6.68
C LYS A 582 -2.52 -38.98 7.42
N GLU A 583 -3.38 -39.94 7.07
CA GLU A 583 -3.32 -41.30 7.63
C GLU A 583 -1.97 -41.98 7.36
N MET A 584 -1.41 -41.83 6.15
CA MET A 584 -0.11 -42.39 5.80
C MET A 584 1.02 -41.76 6.65
N ARG A 585 0.99 -40.44 6.85
CA ARG A 585 1.96 -39.75 7.72
C ARG A 585 1.84 -40.22 9.17
N GLU A 586 0.63 -40.35 9.70
CA GLU A 586 0.41 -40.83 11.06
C GLU A 586 0.93 -42.28 11.24
N LYS A 587 0.74 -43.14 10.23
CA LYS A 587 1.31 -44.50 10.23
C LYS A 587 2.85 -44.50 10.19
N ILE A 588 3.47 -43.61 9.40
CA ILE A 588 4.94 -43.48 9.33
C ILE A 588 5.49 -43.00 10.68
N ILE A 589 4.87 -41.98 11.29
CA ILE A 589 5.28 -41.45 12.60
C ILE A 589 5.13 -42.52 13.69
N ALA A 590 4.03 -43.27 13.68
CA ALA A 590 3.82 -44.37 14.63
C ALA A 590 4.86 -45.50 14.45
N PHE A 591 5.23 -45.81 13.21
CA PHE A 591 6.26 -46.80 12.90
C PHE A 591 7.65 -46.34 13.35
N GLU A 592 8.04 -45.10 13.07
CA GLU A 592 9.31 -44.53 13.52
C GLU A 592 9.40 -44.46 15.05
N LYS A 593 8.29 -44.14 15.73
CA LYS A 593 8.25 -44.13 17.19
C LYS A 593 8.52 -45.52 17.77
N LYS A 594 7.85 -46.55 17.26
CA LYS A 594 8.10 -47.95 17.66
C LYS A 594 9.53 -48.39 17.39
N ARG A 595 10.10 -47.98 16.25
CA ARG A 595 11.49 -48.28 15.90
C ARG A 595 12.47 -47.62 16.88
N ARG A 596 12.28 -46.34 17.21
CA ARG A 596 13.11 -45.63 18.19
C ARG A 596 12.99 -46.24 19.59
N GLU A 597 11.79 -46.62 20.01
CA GLU A 597 11.57 -47.32 21.29
C GLU A 597 12.35 -48.65 21.33
N HIS A 598 12.38 -49.39 20.22
CA HIS A 598 13.16 -50.64 20.12
C HIS A 598 14.67 -50.39 20.13
N GLU A 599 15.17 -49.38 19.40
CA GLU A 599 16.59 -48.99 19.41
C GLU A 599 17.04 -48.54 20.81
N ILE A 600 16.20 -47.80 21.54
CA ILE A 600 16.47 -47.41 22.94
C ILE A 600 16.52 -48.63 23.85
N LEU A 601 15.65 -49.62 23.65
CA LEU A 601 15.64 -50.86 24.44
C LEU A 601 16.93 -51.66 24.22
N GLN A 602 17.35 -51.84 22.96
CA GLN A 602 18.60 -52.52 22.61
C GLN A 602 19.82 -51.80 23.21
N LEU A 603 19.83 -50.46 23.15
CA LEU A 603 20.88 -49.67 23.79
C LEU A 603 20.90 -49.88 25.31
N ARG A 604 19.74 -49.94 25.98
CA ARG A 604 19.69 -50.23 27.43
C ARG A 604 20.22 -51.62 27.76
N GLU A 605 19.89 -52.64 26.98
CA GLU A 605 20.41 -54.00 27.18
C GLU A 605 21.92 -54.09 26.96
N THR A 606 22.45 -53.42 25.93
CA THR A 606 23.91 -53.37 25.69
C THR A 606 24.64 -52.65 26.84
N TYR A 607 24.08 -51.54 27.35
CA TYR A 607 24.61 -50.84 28.51
C TYR A 607 24.58 -51.69 29.79
N GLN A 608 23.51 -52.47 30.01
CA GLN A 608 23.44 -53.39 31.15
C GLN A 608 24.53 -54.47 31.07
N LYS A 609 24.71 -55.10 29.90
CA LYS A 609 25.77 -56.10 29.68
C LYS A 609 27.17 -55.52 29.91
N LEU A 610 27.43 -54.31 29.39
CA LEU A 610 28.71 -53.61 29.61
C LEU A 610 28.94 -53.29 31.10
N ARG A 611 27.89 -52.88 31.80
CA ARG A 611 27.95 -52.60 33.25
C ARG A 611 28.22 -53.88 34.06
N GLU A 612 27.57 -54.99 33.73
CA GLU A 612 27.80 -56.29 34.37
C GLU A 612 29.21 -56.80 34.12
N GLN A 613 29.73 -56.66 32.89
CA GLN A 613 31.12 -57.00 32.55
C GLN A 613 32.12 -56.12 33.31
N ALA A 614 31.86 -54.82 33.46
CA ALA A 614 32.70 -53.92 34.24
C ALA A 614 32.70 -54.28 35.74
N ILE A 615 31.53 -54.63 36.30
CA ILE A 615 31.39 -55.09 37.68
C ILE A 615 32.11 -56.44 37.88
N ALA A 616 32.00 -57.36 36.93
CA ALA A 616 32.71 -58.64 36.98
C ALA A 616 34.23 -58.45 36.92
N ARG A 617 34.74 -57.55 36.06
CA ARG A 617 36.15 -57.18 36.02
C ARG A 617 36.63 -56.59 37.34
N LEU A 618 35.86 -55.66 37.93
CA LEU A 618 36.15 -55.08 39.23
C LEU A 618 36.16 -56.12 40.37
N LYS A 619 35.25 -57.10 40.35
CA LYS A 619 35.25 -58.22 41.30
C LYS A 619 36.47 -59.13 41.11
N SER A 620 36.86 -59.41 39.86
CA SER A 620 38.05 -60.22 39.57
C SER A 620 39.35 -59.53 40.04
N SER A 621 39.48 -58.21 39.83
CA SER A 621 40.63 -57.44 40.31
C SER A 621 40.65 -57.37 41.84
N TYR A 622 39.49 -57.26 42.49
CA TYR A 622 39.40 -57.28 43.96
C TYR A 622 39.79 -58.64 44.56
N SER A 623 39.41 -59.75 43.90
CA SER A 623 39.79 -61.10 44.34
C SER A 623 41.30 -61.38 44.20
N GLN A 624 41.95 -60.81 43.18
CA GLN A 624 43.39 -60.91 42.99
C GLN A 624 44.18 -60.11 44.03
N THR A 625 43.67 -58.97 44.48
CA THR A 625 44.31 -58.17 45.55
C THR A 625 44.16 -58.78 46.95
N VAL A 626 43.17 -59.64 47.19
CA VAL A 626 42.96 -60.31 48.51
C VAL A 626 43.76 -61.62 48.62
N GLN A 627 44.23 -62.20 47.51
CA GLN A 627 45.16 -63.35 47.54
C GLN A 627 46.64 -62.94 47.62
N SER A 628 46.95 -61.63 47.56
CA SER A 628 48.31 -61.08 47.66
C SER A 628 48.59 -60.34 48.98
N THR A 629 47.72 -60.50 49.98
CA THR A 629 47.91 -60.12 51.38
C THR A 629 47.78 -61.37 52.23
#